data_AF-A0A212K6G2-F1
#
_entry.id   AF-A0A212K6G2-F1
#
_cell.length_a   1.000
_cell.length_b   1.000
_cell.length_c   1.000
_cell.angle_alpha   90.00
_cell.angle_beta   90.00
_cell.angle_gamma   90.00
#
_symmetry.space_group_name_H-M   'P 1'
#
loop_
_entity.id
_entity.type
_entity.pdbx_description
1 polymer ?
#
loop_
_entity_poly.entity_id
_entity_poly.type
_entity_poly.pdbx_seq_one_letter_code
_entity_poly.pdbx_strand_id
1 'polypeptide(L)'
;MTKKDFFRLVIKLFGLYLITLAPYTFSTVIVTLSYGADLLTIGASALMIAAYLGFAVLLIAYADVVIRFLRLEKGFDDDRIDISDINMQKLVSLAVIIVGGILVVYNFSLVLIALLHILMALVSNNKDDILSFNTYNINYTDLIDFIIGLLLITNYKRIARFVAKKGEQ
;
A
#
# COMPACT_ATOMS: atom_id res chain seq x y z
N MET A 1 -23.68 5.57 10.17
CA MET A 1 -22.25 5.92 10.32
C MET A 1 -21.95 7.08 9.37
N THR A 2 -21.15 8.08 9.77
CA THR A 2 -20.79 9.16 8.83
C THR A 2 -19.87 8.61 7.74
N LYS A 3 -19.85 9.25 6.56
CA LYS A 3 -18.90 8.87 5.48
C LYS A 3 -17.45 8.85 5.97
N LYS A 4 -17.10 9.81 6.83
CA LYS A 4 -15.76 9.93 7.40
C LYS A 4 -15.45 8.76 8.34
N ASP A 5 -16.40 8.35 9.17
CA ASP A 5 -16.23 7.20 10.06
C ASP A 5 -16.10 5.88 9.28
N PHE A 6 -16.83 5.74 8.18
CA PHE A 6 -16.69 4.58 7.29
C PHE A 6 -15.28 4.48 6.70
N PHE A 7 -14.80 5.55 6.05
CA PHE A 7 -13.45 5.52 5.47
C PHE A 7 -12.39 5.39 6.55
N ARG A 8 -12.60 5.99 7.73
CA ARG A 8 -11.70 5.80 8.88
C ARG A 8 -11.62 4.33 9.27
N LEU A 9 -12.74 3.61 9.32
CA LEU A 9 -12.76 2.19 9.60
C LEU A 9 -12.04 1.38 8.50
N VAL A 10 -12.31 1.67 7.23
CA VAL A 10 -11.63 1.00 6.09
C VAL A 10 -10.11 1.20 6.14
N ILE A 11 -9.64 2.44 6.33
CA ILE A 11 -8.20 2.74 6.41
C ILE A 11 -7.55 2.07 7.63
N LYS A 12 -8.24 2.01 8.78
CA LYS A 12 -7.74 1.27 9.95
C LYS A 12 -7.67 -0.23 9.71
N LEU A 13 -8.64 -0.81 8.99
CA LEU A 13 -8.60 -2.22 8.58
C LEU A 13 -7.42 -2.50 7.65
N PHE A 14 -7.10 -1.59 6.75
CA PHE A 14 -5.87 -1.68 5.95
C PHE A 14 -4.61 -1.63 6.80
N GLY A 15 -4.54 -0.74 7.79
CA GLY A 15 -3.42 -0.72 8.73
C GLY A 15 -3.31 -2.02 9.55
N LEU A 16 -4.44 -2.59 9.97
CA LEU A 16 -4.46 -3.87 10.68
C LEU A 16 -4.04 -5.03 9.76
N TYR A 17 -4.51 -5.04 8.51
CA TYR A 17 -4.09 -6.01 7.51
C TYR A 17 -2.57 -5.93 7.27
N LEU A 18 -2.02 -4.72 7.17
CA LEU A 18 -0.57 -4.53 7.10
C LEU A 18 0.13 -5.20 8.28
N ILE A 19 -0.32 -4.99 9.52
CA ILE A 19 0.28 -5.66 10.70
C ILE A 19 0.30 -7.20 10.55
N THR A 20 -0.74 -7.80 9.95
CA THR A 20 -0.75 -9.26 9.72
C THR A 20 0.31 -9.74 8.73
N LEU A 21 0.82 -8.85 7.86
CA LEU A 21 1.91 -9.12 6.93
C LEU A 21 3.30 -8.92 7.55
N ALA A 22 3.39 -8.33 8.75
CA ALA A 22 4.66 -8.02 9.39
C ALA A 22 5.58 -9.24 9.60
N PRO A 23 5.09 -10.43 10.02
CA PRO A 23 5.94 -11.60 10.18
C PRO A 23 6.66 -12.00 8.88
N TYR A 24 5.98 -11.89 7.74
CA TYR A 24 6.57 -12.18 6.42
C TYR A 24 7.61 -11.13 6.03
N THR A 25 7.35 -9.86 6.35
CA THR A 25 8.28 -8.77 6.01
C THR A 25 9.53 -8.82 6.87
N PHE A 26 9.38 -9.09 8.17
CA PHE A 26 10.50 -9.13 9.10
C PHE A 26 11.32 -10.41 9.00
N SER A 27 10.73 -11.53 8.57
CA SER A 27 11.51 -12.74 8.30
C SER A 27 12.55 -12.51 7.21
N THR A 28 12.20 -11.78 6.13
CA THR A 28 13.16 -11.41 5.09
C THR A 28 14.31 -10.57 5.64
N VAL A 29 14.03 -9.59 6.51
CA VAL A 29 15.08 -8.78 7.16
C VAL A 29 16.02 -9.63 7.99
N ILE A 30 15.47 -10.57 8.79
CA ILE A 30 16.27 -11.47 9.62
C ILE A 30 17.19 -12.33 8.75
N VAL A 31 16.66 -12.87 7.65
CA VAL A 31 17.44 -13.66 6.69
C VAL A 31 18.58 -12.83 6.12
N THR A 32 18.31 -11.61 5.65
CA THR A 32 19.34 -10.71 5.12
C THR A 32 20.45 -10.43 6.13
N LEU A 33 20.10 -10.14 7.38
CA LEU A 33 21.09 -9.91 8.45
C LEU A 33 21.89 -11.16 8.82
N SER A 34 21.33 -12.36 8.61
CA SER A 34 21.98 -13.63 8.92
C SER A 34 23.11 -13.99 7.94
N TYR A 35 23.06 -13.48 6.71
CA TYR A 35 24.10 -13.71 5.69
C TYR A 35 25.32 -12.79 5.84
N GLY A 36 25.25 -11.79 6.72
CA GLY A 36 26.33 -10.84 6.98
C GLY A 36 25.77 -9.46 7.27
N ALA A 37 26.01 -8.95 8.48
CA ALA A 37 25.52 -7.65 8.91
C ALA A 37 26.69 -6.66 8.99
N ASP A 38 26.83 -5.81 7.99
CA ASP A 38 27.62 -4.59 8.07
C ASP A 38 26.77 -3.40 8.58
N LEU A 39 27.41 -2.27 8.87
CA LEU A 39 26.70 -1.11 9.41
C LEU A 39 25.61 -0.58 8.46
N LEU A 40 25.83 -0.73 7.15
CA LEU A 40 24.93 -0.24 6.11
C LEU A 40 23.69 -1.12 5.98
N THR A 41 23.86 -2.44 5.97
CA THR A 41 22.75 -3.42 5.96
C THR A 41 21.89 -3.28 7.21
N ILE A 42 22.51 -3.13 8.39
CA ILE A 42 21.79 -2.86 9.64
C ILE A 42 20.99 -1.56 9.53
N GLY A 43 21.62 -0.49 9.04
CA GLY A 43 20.97 0.81 8.85
C GLY A 43 19.79 0.76 7.87
N ALA A 44 19.96 0.08 6.73
CA ALA A 44 18.92 -0.10 5.73
C ALA A 44 17.76 -0.94 6.27
N SER A 45 18.04 -2.04 6.96
CA SER A 45 17.03 -2.88 7.62
C SER A 45 16.25 -2.11 8.68
N ALA A 46 16.93 -1.30 9.51
CA ALA A 46 16.28 -0.45 10.51
C ALA A 46 15.38 0.60 9.85
N LEU A 47 15.84 1.24 8.77
CA LEU A 47 15.05 2.19 7.99
C LEU A 47 13.81 1.52 7.38
N MET A 48 13.94 0.31 6.85
CA MET A 48 12.82 -0.44 6.27
C MET A 48 11.76 -0.77 7.33
N ILE A 49 12.17 -1.25 8.51
CA ILE A 49 11.28 -1.52 9.64
C ILE A 49 10.60 -0.22 10.10
N ALA A 50 11.35 0.87 10.21
CA ALA A 50 10.81 2.18 10.59
C ALA A 50 9.79 2.69 9.57
N ALA A 51 10.05 2.55 8.27
CA ALA A 51 9.13 2.91 7.21
C ALA A 51 7.85 2.06 7.26
N TYR A 52 8.00 0.75 7.50
CA TYR A 52 6.90 -0.18 7.64
C TYR A 52 5.98 0.17 8.81
N LEU A 53 6.56 0.33 10.01
CA LEU A 53 5.82 0.70 11.22
C LEU A 53 5.24 2.11 11.10
N GLY A 54 5.98 3.04 10.50
CA GLY A 54 5.50 4.39 10.21
C GLY A 54 4.26 4.38 9.32
N PHE A 55 4.24 3.55 8.28
CA PHE A 55 3.07 3.39 7.43
C PHE A 55 1.89 2.73 8.15
N ALA A 56 2.13 1.70 8.97
CA ALA A 56 1.10 1.10 9.81
C ALA A 56 0.47 2.12 10.78
N VAL A 57 1.30 2.92 11.45
CA VAL A 57 0.87 3.99 12.36
C VAL A 57 0.10 5.07 11.60
N LEU A 58 0.55 5.44 10.40
CA LEU A 58 -0.15 6.40 9.54
C LEU A 58 -1.58 5.93 9.24
N LEU A 59 -1.76 4.64 8.90
CA LEU A 59 -3.08 4.07 8.60
C LEU A 59 -3.95 3.93 9.86
N ILE A 60 -3.40 3.53 11.01
CA ILE A 60 -4.19 3.24 12.21
C ILE A 60 -4.49 4.51 13.03
N ALA A 61 -3.44 5.28 13.37
CA ALA A 61 -3.57 6.43 14.25
C ALA A 61 -3.95 7.70 13.48
N TYR A 62 -3.50 7.82 12.22
CA TYR A 62 -3.67 9.02 11.41
C TYR A 62 -4.58 8.80 10.19
N ALA A 63 -5.55 7.89 10.29
CA ALA A 63 -6.53 7.61 9.23
C ALA A 63 -7.21 8.89 8.69
N ASP A 64 -7.52 9.86 9.55
CA ASP A 64 -8.11 11.16 9.15
C ASP A 64 -7.18 11.98 8.24
N VAL A 65 -5.86 11.87 8.42
CA VAL A 65 -4.87 12.51 7.53
C VAL A 65 -4.90 11.84 6.17
N VAL A 66 -4.91 10.50 6.13
CA VAL A 66 -4.97 9.72 4.89
C VAL A 66 -6.24 10.03 4.09
N ILE A 67 -7.40 10.09 4.76
CA ILE A 67 -8.69 10.43 4.14
C ILE A 67 -8.66 11.81 3.49
N ARG A 68 -8.13 12.82 4.20
CA ARG A 68 -8.02 14.19 3.69
C ARG A 68 -7.02 14.30 2.54
N PHE A 69 -5.88 13.63 2.66
CA PHE A 69 -4.83 13.61 1.63
C PHE A 69 -5.34 13.03 0.32
N LEU A 70 -6.01 11.87 0.40
CA LEU A 70 -6.60 11.18 -0.75
C LEU A 70 -7.97 11.76 -1.17
N ARG A 71 -8.50 12.73 -0.40
CA ARG A 71 -9.80 13.38 -0.64
C ARG A 71 -10.94 12.37 -0.81
N LEU A 72 -10.93 11.30 -0.02
CA LEU A 72 -11.92 10.20 -0.11
C LEU A 72 -13.34 10.66 0.25
N GLU A 73 -13.47 11.72 1.04
CA GLU A 73 -14.75 12.33 1.41
C GLU A 73 -15.43 13.08 0.26
N LYS A 74 -14.68 13.60 -0.71
CA LYS A 74 -15.23 14.42 -1.78
C LYS A 74 -15.92 13.52 -2.78
N GLY A 75 -17.24 13.56 -2.95
CA GLY A 75 -17.97 12.72 -3.93
C GLY A 75 -18.90 11.69 -3.31
N PHE A 76 -18.94 11.63 -1.98
CA PHE A 76 -20.07 11.12 -1.21
C PHE A 76 -20.74 12.35 -0.61
N ASP A 77 -21.71 12.92 -1.34
CA ASP A 77 -22.32 14.20 -0.99
C ASP A 77 -23.16 14.11 0.29
N ASP A 78 -23.74 12.95 0.57
CA ASP A 78 -24.50 12.71 1.81
C ASP A 78 -23.58 12.60 3.03
N ASP A 79 -23.99 13.19 4.15
CA ASP A 79 -23.28 13.08 5.42
C ASP A 79 -23.42 11.69 6.06
N ARG A 80 -24.42 10.93 5.62
CA ARG A 80 -24.67 9.56 6.02
C ARG A 80 -24.55 8.65 4.80
N ILE A 81 -23.89 7.50 4.99
CA ILE A 81 -23.98 6.41 4.03
C ILE A 81 -25.34 5.75 4.27
N ASP A 82 -26.31 6.08 3.43
CA ASP A 82 -27.60 5.39 3.37
C ASP A 82 -27.54 4.35 2.25
N ILE A 83 -27.60 3.06 2.61
CA ILE A 83 -27.48 1.95 1.65
C ILE A 83 -28.63 1.99 0.64
N SER A 84 -29.76 2.57 1.03
CA SER A 84 -30.96 2.74 0.21
C SER A 84 -30.79 3.72 -0.96
N ASP A 85 -29.81 4.64 -0.92
CA ASP A 85 -29.57 5.67 -1.95
C ASP A 85 -28.13 5.59 -2.54
N ILE A 86 -27.52 4.40 -2.48
CA ILE A 86 -26.25 4.15 -3.17
C ILE A 86 -26.54 3.98 -4.67
N ASN A 87 -26.29 5.03 -5.44
CA ASN A 87 -26.27 4.92 -6.89
C ASN A 87 -25.06 4.07 -7.37
N MET A 88 -25.17 3.50 -8.58
CA MET A 88 -24.14 2.62 -9.16
C MET A 88 -22.76 3.30 -9.19
N GLN A 89 -22.70 4.61 -9.46
CA GLN A 89 -21.45 5.36 -9.50
C GLN A 89 -20.76 5.45 -8.13
N LYS A 90 -21.50 5.66 -7.04
CA LYS A 90 -20.99 5.66 -5.65
C LYS A 90 -20.49 4.27 -5.28
N LEU A 91 -21.21 3.21 -5.66
CA LEU A 91 -20.80 1.82 -5.43
C LEU A 91 -19.49 1.46 -6.14
N VAL A 92 -19.38 1.80 -7.43
CA VAL A 92 -18.15 1.56 -8.20
C VAL A 92 -16.99 2.40 -7.66
N SER A 93 -17.24 3.64 -7.25
CA SER A 93 -16.23 4.49 -6.60
C SER A 93 -15.67 3.83 -5.34
N LEU A 94 -16.54 3.27 -4.51
CA LEU A 94 -16.14 2.55 -3.31
C LEU A 94 -15.32 1.30 -3.65
N ALA A 95 -15.76 0.50 -4.63
CA ALA A 95 -15.05 -0.68 -5.08
C ALA A 95 -13.63 -0.34 -5.59
N VAL A 96 -13.49 0.73 -6.38
CA VAL A 96 -12.18 1.19 -6.89
C VAL A 96 -11.25 1.63 -5.75
N ILE A 97 -11.78 2.34 -4.74
CA ILE A 97 -10.99 2.73 -3.56
C ILE A 97 -10.54 1.50 -2.78
N ILE A 98 -11.44 0.52 -2.56
CA ILE A 98 -11.11 -0.69 -1.80
C ILE A 98 -10.05 -1.52 -2.53
N VAL A 99 -10.25 -1.79 -3.82
CA VAL A 99 -9.30 -2.55 -4.65
C VAL A 99 -7.95 -1.83 -4.69
N GLY A 100 -7.94 -0.52 -4.95
CA GLY A 100 -6.72 0.26 -4.94
C GLY A 100 -6.02 0.25 -3.58
N GLY A 101 -6.78 0.34 -2.49
CA GLY A 101 -6.27 0.27 -1.13
C GLY A 101 -5.62 -1.06 -0.81
N ILE A 102 -6.25 -2.18 -1.20
CA ILE A 102 -5.68 -3.52 -1.03
C ILE A 102 -4.36 -3.65 -1.82
N LEU A 103 -4.33 -3.19 -3.08
CA LEU A 103 -3.12 -3.23 -3.89
C LEU A 103 -1.98 -2.42 -3.26
N VAL A 104 -2.27 -1.23 -2.73
CA VAL A 104 -1.26 -0.41 -2.04
C VAL A 104 -0.74 -1.12 -0.80
N VAL A 105 -1.62 -1.60 0.07
CA VAL A 105 -1.23 -2.17 1.37
C VAL A 105 -0.48 -3.49 1.19
N TYR A 106 -0.97 -4.36 0.32
CA TYR A 106 -0.36 -5.65 0.05
C TYR A 106 1.06 -5.48 -0.52
N ASN A 107 1.19 -4.65 -1.56
CA ASN A 107 2.46 -4.47 -2.26
C ASN A 107 3.43 -3.52 -1.57
N PHE A 108 2.99 -2.71 -0.61
CA PHE A 108 3.88 -1.79 0.12
C PHE A 108 5.08 -2.54 0.75
N SER A 109 4.79 -3.66 1.40
CA SER A 109 5.81 -4.51 2.03
C SER A 109 6.82 -5.04 1.02
N LEU A 110 6.33 -5.52 -0.13
CA LEU A 110 7.14 -6.10 -1.20
C LEU A 110 8.03 -5.04 -1.87
N VAL A 111 7.47 -3.85 -2.12
CA VAL A 111 8.22 -2.70 -2.65
C VAL A 111 9.33 -2.27 -1.69
N LEU A 112 9.07 -2.22 -0.38
CA LEU A 112 10.10 -1.88 0.61
C LEU A 112 11.25 -2.89 0.60
N ILE A 113 10.94 -4.19 0.53
CA ILE A 113 11.94 -5.26 0.43
C ILE A 113 12.74 -5.12 -0.87
N ALA A 114 12.08 -4.87 -2.00
CA ALA A 114 12.73 -4.65 -3.29
C ALA A 114 13.69 -3.45 -3.24
N LEU A 115 13.26 -2.32 -2.66
CA LEU A 115 14.09 -1.13 -2.50
C LEU A 115 15.30 -1.39 -1.60
N LEU A 116 15.12 -2.13 -0.51
CA LEU A 116 16.21 -2.52 0.38
C LEU A 116 17.27 -3.35 -0.37
N HIS A 117 16.83 -4.35 -1.13
CA HIS A 117 17.76 -5.15 -1.93
C HIS A 117 18.48 -4.29 -2.97
N ILE A 118 17.76 -3.45 -3.74
CA ILE A 118 18.37 -2.55 -4.75
C ILE A 118 19.45 -1.68 -4.09
N LEU A 119 19.15 -1.11 -2.92
CA LEU A 119 20.11 -0.29 -2.18
C LEU A 119 21.36 -1.11 -1.78
N MET A 120 21.17 -2.33 -1.28
CA MET A 120 22.29 -3.22 -0.93
C MET A 120 23.17 -3.55 -2.14
N ALA A 121 22.55 -3.84 -3.30
CA ALA A 121 23.29 -4.14 -4.52
C ALA A 121 24.08 -2.95 -5.07
N LEU A 122 23.56 -1.72 -4.93
CA LEU A 122 24.26 -0.50 -5.35
C LEU A 122 25.47 -0.17 -4.47
N VAL A 123 25.48 -0.64 -3.23
CA VAL A 123 26.49 -0.29 -2.23
C VAL A 123 27.49 -1.42 -1.99
N SER A 124 27.15 -2.68 -2.32
CA SER A 124 28.09 -3.79 -2.21
C SER A 124 29.23 -3.67 -3.24
N ASN A 125 30.46 -3.78 -2.76
CA ASN A 125 31.66 -3.83 -3.60
C ASN A 125 31.92 -5.24 -4.18
N ASN A 126 31.15 -6.26 -3.76
CA ASN A 126 31.30 -7.62 -4.24
C ASN A 126 30.37 -7.87 -5.45
N LYS A 127 30.96 -8.15 -6.61
CA LYS A 127 30.23 -8.46 -7.84
C LYS A 127 29.42 -9.76 -7.74
N ASP A 128 29.75 -10.64 -6.81
CA ASP A 128 29.01 -11.89 -6.56
C ASP A 128 27.69 -11.67 -5.81
N ASP A 129 27.56 -10.59 -5.02
CA ASP A 129 26.27 -10.20 -4.41
C ASP A 129 25.26 -9.76 -5.48
N ILE A 130 25.74 -9.20 -6.59
CA ILE A 130 24.91 -8.82 -7.75
C ILE A 130 24.34 -10.07 -8.44
N LEU A 131 25.03 -11.22 -8.40
CA LEU A 131 24.51 -12.48 -8.93
C LEU A 131 23.47 -13.11 -8.00
N SER A 132 23.61 -12.92 -6.68
CA SER A 132 22.57 -13.29 -5.69
C SER A 132 21.30 -12.42 -5.81
N PHE A 133 21.41 -11.20 -6.36
CA PHE A 133 20.30 -10.35 -6.72
C PHE A 133 19.34 -11.00 -7.72
N ASN A 134 19.86 -11.83 -8.62
CA ASN A 134 19.05 -12.58 -9.58
C ASN A 134 18.31 -13.76 -8.93
N THR A 135 18.71 -14.15 -7.70
CA THR A 135 18.08 -15.21 -6.91
C THR A 135 16.87 -14.68 -6.15
N TYR A 136 16.92 -13.43 -5.68
CA TYR A 136 15.75 -12.71 -5.18
C TYR A 136 15.08 -12.00 -6.35
N ASN A 137 14.27 -12.75 -7.08
CA ASN A 137 13.50 -12.30 -8.23
C ASN A 137 12.61 -11.10 -7.82
N ILE A 138 13.15 -9.87 -7.89
CA ILE A 138 12.40 -8.65 -7.62
C ILE A 138 11.32 -8.60 -8.67
N ASN A 139 10.11 -8.93 -8.24
CA ASN A 139 8.97 -8.97 -9.13
C ASN A 139 8.52 -7.53 -9.37
N TYR A 140 8.97 -6.95 -10.48
CA TYR A 140 8.57 -5.59 -10.89
C TYR A 140 7.05 -5.42 -10.97
N THR A 141 6.29 -6.51 -11.07
CA THR A 141 4.83 -6.47 -11.02
C THR A 141 4.31 -5.98 -9.66
N ASP A 142 5.00 -6.21 -8.54
CA ASP A 142 4.58 -5.70 -7.22
C ASP A 142 4.67 -4.16 -7.17
N LEU A 143 5.71 -3.58 -7.78
CA LEU A 143 5.85 -2.13 -7.91
C LEU A 143 4.78 -1.55 -8.84
N ILE A 144 4.51 -2.23 -9.96
CA ILE A 144 3.45 -1.83 -10.89
C ILE A 144 2.10 -1.87 -10.19
N ASP A 145 1.79 -2.92 -9.44
CA ASP A 145 0.53 -3.08 -8.71
C ASP A 145 0.39 -2.04 -7.60
N PHE A 146 1.48 -1.70 -6.89
CA PHE A 146 1.50 -0.61 -5.93
C PHE A 146 1.15 0.74 -6.59
N ILE A 147 1.78 1.05 -7.73
CA ILE A 147 1.53 2.28 -8.51
C ILE A 147 0.08 2.28 -9.04
N ILE A 148 -0.39 1.17 -9.59
CA ILE A 148 -1.77 1.02 -10.06
C ILE A 148 -2.73 1.28 -8.90
N GLY A 149 -2.48 0.69 -7.72
CA GLY A 149 -3.26 0.94 -6.52
C GLY A 149 -3.35 2.42 -6.16
N LEU A 150 -2.23 3.14 -6.16
CA LEU A 150 -2.21 4.59 -5.92
C LEU A 150 -2.98 5.37 -6.98
N LEU A 151 -2.87 4.99 -8.25
CA LEU A 151 -3.61 5.61 -9.36
C LEU A 151 -5.11 5.38 -9.23
N LEU A 152 -5.54 4.17 -8.85
CA LEU A 152 -6.94 3.83 -8.59
C LEU A 152 -7.52 4.70 -7.48
N ILE A 153 -6.84 4.78 -6.34
CA ILE A 153 -7.30 5.56 -5.19
C ILE A 153 -7.33 7.06 -5.53
N THR A 154 -6.34 7.58 -6.25
CA THR A 154 -6.27 9.02 -6.54
C THR A 154 -7.26 9.44 -7.63
N ASN A 155 -7.56 8.55 -8.58
CA ASN A 155 -8.42 8.82 -9.74
C ASN A 155 -9.80 8.14 -9.68
N TYR A 156 -10.21 7.64 -8.50
CA TYR A 156 -11.40 6.82 -8.35
C TYR A 156 -12.65 7.39 -9.01
N LYS A 157 -12.89 8.70 -8.94
CA LYS A 157 -14.05 9.36 -9.57
C LYS A 157 -14.06 9.26 -11.09
N ARG A 158 -12.90 9.34 -11.74
CA ARG A 158 -12.79 9.24 -13.20
C ARG A 158 -13.05 7.81 -13.63
N ILE A 159 -12.44 6.86 -12.92
CA ILE A 159 -12.57 5.43 -13.19
C ILE A 159 -14.01 4.97 -12.96
N ALA A 160 -14.62 5.38 -11.85
CA ALA A 160 -16.01 5.02 -11.54
C ALA A 160 -17.00 5.53 -12.58
N ARG A 161 -16.82 6.77 -13.08
CA ARG A 161 -17.64 7.29 -14.19
C ARG A 161 -17.43 6.52 -15.48
N PHE A 162 -16.20 6.17 -15.80
CA PHE A 162 -15.89 5.39 -17.02
C PHE A 162 -16.53 4.01 -16.97
N VAL A 163 -16.44 3.32 -15.84
CA VAL A 163 -17.02 1.98 -15.64
C VAL A 163 -18.56 2.05 -15.61
N ALA A 164 -19.14 2.99 -14.86
CA ALA A 164 -20.60 3.13 -14.76
C ALA A 164 -21.24 3.46 -16.11
N LYS A 165 -20.63 4.34 -16.92
CA LYS A 165 -21.12 4.68 -18.27
C LYS A 165 -21.17 3.47 -19.22
N LYS A 166 -20.31 2.47 -19.02
CA LYS A 166 -20.28 1.26 -19.84
C LYS A 166 -21.36 0.24 -19.44
N GLY A 167 -21.91 0.34 -18.23
CA GLY A 167 -22.99 -0.52 -17.75
C GLY A 167 -24.40 -0.08 -18.17
N GLU A 168 -24.54 1.11 -18.76
CA GLU A 168 -25.79 1.65 -19.30
C GLU A 168 -25.94 1.45 -20.82
N GLN A 169 -24.98 0.77 -21.47
CA GLN A 169 -25.01 0.37 -22.88
C GLN A 169 -25.33 -1.13 -23.00
#